data_AF-A0A258QHS5-F1
#
_entry.id   AF-A0A258QHS5-F1
#
_cell.length_a   1.000
_cell.length_b   1.000
_cell.length_c   1.000
_cell.angle_alpha   90.00
_cell.angle_beta   90.00
_cell.angle_gamma   90.00
#
_symmetry.space_group_name_H-M   'P 1'
#
loop_
_entity.id
_entity.type
_entity.pdbx_description
1 polymer ?
#
loop_
_entity_poly.entity_id
_entity_poly.type
_entity_poly.pdbx_seq_one_letter_code
_entity_poly.pdbx_strand_id
1 'polypeptide(L)'
;ELSAAHITGEVQGRPKHIYSIWKKMQGKSLDFASLYDVRAFRVLVEDVKSCYAILGLVHNVWQPVPREFDDYIARPKPNGYQSLHTVVMDEHGTAFEIQVRTRQMHQQAEYGLAAHWRYKEGAYAGLATPPKNKSVHLQSSGIENPAHQTGTHSAAVAYERQIAWARQLISWKEDAWEQLKHHEIDDHIYVLTPLGKVISLEKGSSPIDFAYAVHTDLGHRCRGARVDGAMVPLDTPLQNGQTIEIIAVKHGGPSRDWISPGRNYLRSSRARTRVRAWFNALDDEETGTKALEPKSEPKSEPKASLAPPEIILRQSARKQGQAGDVLVVGVDSLLTQLARCCRPVPPDAIAGFVTQGRGVSIHRRSCKTFRGLLERAPERVIQTAWNDSGLEASVNNDSKRVFPADLAVTGLDRPELMRELFEILT
;
A
#
# COMPACT_ATOMS: atom_id res chain seq x y z
N GLU A 1 -24.16 7.87 -15.67
CA GLU A 1 -23.21 6.89 -15.09
C GLU A 1 -22.45 7.34 -13.84
N LEU A 2 -21.41 8.19 -13.91
CA LEU A 2 -20.62 8.55 -12.70
C LEU A 2 -21.47 9.09 -11.55
N SER A 3 -22.38 10.03 -11.85
CA SER A 3 -23.31 10.59 -10.86
C SER A 3 -24.29 9.55 -10.32
N ALA A 4 -24.72 8.58 -11.14
CA ALA A 4 -25.60 7.50 -10.70
C ALA A 4 -24.87 6.52 -9.77
N ALA A 5 -23.58 6.28 -10.03
CA ALA A 5 -22.71 5.47 -9.18
C ALA A 5 -22.17 6.20 -7.94
N HIS A 6 -22.53 7.48 -7.74
CA HIS A 6 -22.06 8.33 -6.63
C HIS A 6 -20.52 8.43 -6.56
N ILE A 7 -19.85 8.42 -7.72
CA ILE A 7 -18.40 8.58 -7.83
C ILE A 7 -18.10 10.02 -8.27
N THR A 8 -17.37 10.76 -7.44
CA THR A 8 -16.87 12.10 -7.78
C THR A 8 -15.70 11.98 -8.75
N GLY A 9 -15.88 12.47 -9.99
CA GLY A 9 -14.84 12.43 -11.00
C GLY A 9 -15.10 13.43 -12.13
N GLU A 10 -14.03 13.78 -12.84
CA GLU A 10 -14.05 14.75 -13.93
C GLU A 10 -13.75 14.05 -15.26
N VAL A 11 -14.63 14.21 -16.25
CA VAL A 11 -14.47 13.63 -17.59
C VAL A 11 -14.02 14.73 -18.54
N GLN A 12 -12.87 14.53 -19.17
CA GLN A 12 -12.28 15.44 -20.15
C GLN A 12 -12.08 14.73 -21.48
N GLY A 13 -12.41 15.40 -22.58
CA GLY A 13 -11.98 14.96 -23.90
C GLY A 13 -10.46 15.10 -24.02
N ARG A 14 -9.78 14.05 -24.47
CA ARG A 14 -8.34 14.06 -24.73
C ARG A 14 -8.10 14.17 -26.24
N PRO A 15 -7.84 15.37 -26.79
CA PRO A 15 -7.41 15.48 -28.17
C PRO A 15 -6.05 14.80 -28.34
N LYS A 16 -5.90 13.97 -29.37
CA LYS A 16 -4.58 13.40 -29.74
C LYS A 16 -3.75 14.47 -30.44
N HIS A 17 -2.49 14.61 -30.02
CA HIS A 17 -1.54 15.50 -30.69
C HIS A 17 -1.32 15.06 -32.15
N ILE A 18 -1.33 16.02 -33.07
CA ILE A 18 -1.18 15.83 -34.52
C ILE A 18 0.05 14.96 -34.85
N TYR A 19 1.20 15.23 -34.21
CA TYR A 19 2.42 14.43 -34.39
C TYR A 19 2.25 12.95 -34.02
N SER A 20 1.46 12.65 -32.98
CA SER A 20 1.21 11.26 -32.57
C SER A 20 0.27 10.54 -33.53
N ILE A 21 -0.69 11.27 -34.13
CA ILE A 21 -1.56 10.76 -35.19
C ILE A 21 -0.71 10.43 -36.41
N TRP A 22 0.10 11.38 -36.89
CA TRP A 22 1.00 11.20 -38.04
C TRP A 22 1.96 10.02 -37.86
N LYS A 23 2.58 9.87 -36.68
CA LYS A 23 3.47 8.75 -36.40
C LYS A 23 2.75 7.40 -36.39
N LYS A 24 1.51 7.34 -35.89
CA LYS A 24 0.68 6.12 -35.96
C LYS A 24 0.27 5.79 -37.39
N MET A 25 -0.06 6.80 -38.20
CA MET A 25 -0.36 6.62 -39.62
C MET A 25 0.84 6.04 -40.37
N GLN A 26 2.04 6.58 -40.17
CA GLN A 26 3.26 6.04 -40.79
C GLN A 26 3.61 4.64 -40.30
N GLY A 27 3.50 4.38 -38.99
CA GLY A 27 3.90 3.09 -38.40
C GLY A 27 2.96 1.92 -38.71
N LYS A 28 1.70 2.19 -39.03
CA LYS A 28 0.68 1.16 -39.32
C LYS A 28 0.15 1.22 -40.76
N SER A 29 0.66 2.13 -41.60
CA SER A 29 0.19 2.36 -42.98
C SER A 29 -1.34 2.52 -43.08
N LEU A 30 -1.93 3.26 -42.14
CA LEU A 30 -3.39 3.49 -42.05
C LEU A 30 -3.78 4.84 -42.65
N ASP A 31 -4.90 4.88 -43.38
CA ASP A 31 -5.52 6.11 -43.88
C ASP A 31 -6.22 6.90 -42.76
N PHE A 32 -6.33 8.21 -42.93
CA PHE A 32 -6.93 9.13 -41.95
C PHE A 32 -8.40 8.81 -41.66
N ALA A 33 -9.16 8.36 -42.66
CA ALA A 33 -10.55 7.96 -42.51
C ALA A 33 -10.73 6.71 -41.62
N SER A 34 -9.68 5.89 -41.48
CA SER A 34 -9.68 4.63 -40.71
C SER A 34 -9.23 4.83 -39.25
N LEU A 35 -8.91 6.06 -38.84
CA LEU A 35 -8.48 6.39 -37.49
C LEU A 35 -9.69 6.54 -36.56
N TYR A 36 -10.25 5.40 -36.14
CA TYR A 36 -11.24 5.35 -35.04
C TYR A 36 -10.65 5.86 -33.70
N ASP A 37 -9.32 5.85 -33.59
CA ASP A 37 -8.53 6.13 -32.39
C ASP A 37 -8.37 7.64 -32.05
N VAL A 38 -9.01 8.56 -32.78
CA VAL A 38 -8.89 10.02 -32.51
C VAL A 38 -9.69 10.43 -31.27
N ARG A 39 -10.71 9.65 -30.90
CA ARG A 39 -11.57 9.91 -29.75
C ARG A 39 -10.99 9.19 -28.53
N ALA A 40 -10.40 9.97 -27.63
CA ALA A 40 -9.96 9.48 -26.34
C ALA A 40 -10.61 10.30 -25.23
N PHE A 41 -11.08 9.63 -24.19
CA PHE A 41 -11.59 10.26 -22.99
C PHE A 41 -10.61 10.07 -21.85
N ARG A 42 -10.55 11.06 -20.97
CA ARG A 42 -9.79 11.01 -19.73
C ARG A 42 -10.75 11.19 -18.58
N VAL A 43 -10.67 10.32 -17.60
CA VAL A 43 -11.43 10.42 -16.35
C VAL A 43 -10.46 10.60 -15.20
N LEU A 44 -10.65 11.68 -14.45
CA LEU A 44 -9.86 12.05 -13.29
C LEU A 44 -10.67 11.80 -12.02
N VAL A 45 -10.07 11.09 -11.07
CA VAL A 45 -10.67 10.80 -9.75
C VAL A 45 -9.72 11.13 -8.61
N GLU A 46 -10.21 11.08 -7.38
CA GLU A 46 -9.40 11.36 -6.19
C GLU A 46 -8.52 10.17 -5.79
N ASP A 47 -9.06 8.95 -5.84
CA ASP A 47 -8.41 7.76 -5.28
C ASP A 47 -8.31 6.60 -6.28
N VAL A 48 -7.38 5.67 -5.99
CA VAL A 48 -7.09 4.50 -6.85
C VAL A 48 -8.26 3.53 -6.91
N LYS A 49 -9.01 3.35 -5.83
CA LYS A 49 -10.19 2.47 -5.80
C LYS A 49 -11.26 2.99 -6.77
N SER A 50 -11.46 4.30 -6.82
CA SER A 50 -12.34 4.96 -7.79
C SER A 50 -11.87 4.77 -9.23
N CYS A 51 -10.56 4.67 -9.51
CA CYS A 51 -10.06 4.37 -10.86
C CYS A 51 -10.58 3.01 -11.35
N TYR A 52 -10.44 1.96 -10.54
CA TYR A 52 -10.94 0.64 -10.88
C TYR A 52 -12.46 0.59 -10.89
N ALA A 53 -13.14 1.32 -9.99
CA ALA A 53 -14.60 1.40 -9.99
C ALA A 53 -15.14 1.95 -11.32
N ILE A 54 -14.48 2.96 -11.87
CA ILE A 54 -14.79 3.49 -13.20
C ILE A 54 -14.48 2.48 -14.30
N LEU A 55 -13.36 1.77 -14.21
CA LEU A 55 -13.05 0.70 -15.16
C LEU A 55 -14.20 -0.32 -15.25
N GLY A 56 -14.70 -0.76 -14.09
CA GLY A 56 -15.82 -1.69 -14.01
C GLY A 56 -17.12 -1.12 -14.57
N LEU A 57 -17.41 0.14 -14.29
CA LEU A 57 -18.56 0.82 -14.84
C LEU A 57 -18.46 0.95 -16.38
N VAL A 58 -17.28 1.31 -16.89
CA VAL A 58 -16.99 1.41 -18.33
C VAL A 58 -17.20 0.07 -19.03
N HIS A 59 -16.68 -1.03 -18.45
CA HIS A 59 -16.81 -2.38 -19.02
C HIS A 59 -18.22 -2.96 -18.90
N ASN A 60 -19.04 -2.43 -17.99
CA ASN A 60 -20.45 -2.79 -17.88
C ASN A 60 -21.32 -2.07 -18.91
N VAL A 61 -20.96 -0.84 -19.28
CA VAL A 61 -21.71 -0.04 -20.27
C VAL A 61 -21.28 -0.38 -21.70
N TRP A 62 -19.99 -0.56 -21.93
CA TRP A 62 -19.41 -0.81 -23.25
C TRP A 62 -18.58 -2.08 -23.26
N GLN A 63 -18.61 -2.78 -24.40
CA GLN A 63 -17.87 -4.03 -24.53
C GLN A 63 -16.35 -3.75 -24.58
N PRO A 64 -15.55 -4.32 -23.65
CA PRO A 64 -14.10 -4.18 -23.70
C PRO A 64 -13.51 -4.97 -24.86
N VAL A 65 -12.53 -4.37 -25.54
CA VAL A 65 -11.76 -5.04 -26.59
C VAL A 65 -10.70 -5.94 -25.93
N PRO A 66 -10.68 -7.26 -26.21
CA PRO A 66 -9.69 -8.15 -25.61
C PRO A 66 -8.26 -7.73 -25.93
N ARG A 67 -7.36 -7.82 -24.94
CA ARG A 67 -5.93 -7.45 -25.01
C ARG A 67 -5.63 -5.96 -25.21
N GLU A 68 -6.64 -5.10 -25.22
CA GLU A 68 -6.48 -3.64 -25.29
C GLU A 68 -6.77 -2.98 -23.93
N PHE A 69 -6.29 -3.63 -22.86
CA PHE A 69 -6.34 -3.13 -21.49
C PHE A 69 -4.93 -3.14 -20.89
N ASP A 70 -4.48 -1.97 -20.46
CA ASP A 70 -3.20 -1.78 -19.78
C ASP A 70 -3.40 -1.16 -18.40
N ASP A 71 -2.94 -1.85 -17.36
CA ASP A 71 -2.91 -1.36 -15.99
C ASP A 71 -1.54 -0.74 -15.66
N TYR A 72 -1.34 0.53 -16.01
CA TYR A 72 -0.13 1.26 -15.63
C TYR A 72 -0.17 1.78 -14.19
N ILE A 73 -1.25 1.56 -13.43
CA ILE A 73 -1.25 1.85 -11.99
C ILE A 73 -0.45 0.77 -11.28
N ALA A 74 -0.77 -0.50 -11.53
CA ALA A 74 -0.07 -1.64 -10.98
C ALA A 74 1.31 -1.85 -11.63
N ARG A 75 1.46 -1.52 -12.92
CA ARG A 75 2.73 -1.62 -13.66
C ARG A 75 3.11 -0.28 -14.30
N PRO A 76 3.64 0.67 -13.51
CA PRO A 76 4.04 1.99 -14.03
C PRO A 76 5.07 1.85 -15.15
N LYS A 77 5.03 2.79 -16.11
CA LYS A 77 6.06 2.87 -17.16
C LYS A 77 7.40 3.29 -16.55
N PRO A 78 8.54 3.06 -17.24
CA PRO A 78 9.87 3.42 -16.73
C PRO A 78 10.01 4.90 -16.33
N ASN A 79 9.29 5.79 -17.02
CA ASN A 79 9.25 7.22 -16.71
C ASN A 79 8.35 7.58 -15.50
N GLY A 80 7.75 6.60 -14.83
CA GLY A 80 6.83 6.79 -13.71
C GLY A 80 5.38 7.07 -14.11
N TYR A 81 5.02 6.92 -15.39
CA TYR A 81 3.65 7.15 -15.84
C TYR A 81 2.68 6.10 -15.28
N GLN A 82 1.59 6.56 -14.68
CA GLN A 82 0.51 5.74 -14.12
C GLN A 82 -0.86 6.17 -14.66
N SER A 83 -1.67 5.20 -15.10
CA SER A 83 -3.05 5.34 -15.59
C SER A 83 -3.60 3.96 -15.93
N LEU A 84 -4.91 3.75 -15.82
CA LEU A 84 -5.60 2.63 -16.49
C LEU A 84 -5.94 3.05 -17.92
N HIS A 85 -5.58 2.23 -18.91
CA HIS A 85 -5.95 2.44 -20.30
C HIS A 85 -6.82 1.27 -20.74
N THR A 86 -7.98 1.57 -21.32
CA THR A 86 -8.86 0.54 -21.88
C THR A 86 -9.46 1.03 -23.18
N VAL A 87 -9.56 0.12 -24.16
CA VAL A 87 -10.32 0.36 -25.39
C VAL A 87 -11.64 -0.38 -25.29
N VAL A 88 -12.73 0.34 -25.57
CA VAL A 88 -14.10 -0.19 -25.57
C VAL A 88 -14.78 0.11 -26.90
N MET A 89 -15.80 -0.67 -27.24
CA MET A 89 -16.63 -0.47 -28.44
C MET A 89 -18.04 -0.04 -28.04
N ASP A 90 -18.58 0.95 -28.75
CA ASP A 90 -20.00 1.32 -28.65
C ASP A 90 -20.91 0.37 -29.44
N GLU A 91 -22.22 0.57 -29.32
CA GLU A 91 -23.26 -0.19 -30.03
C GLU A 91 -23.18 -0.03 -31.56
N HIS A 92 -22.53 1.02 -32.06
CA HIS A 92 -22.32 1.29 -33.48
C HIS A 92 -21.01 0.68 -34.01
N GLY A 93 -20.27 -0.05 -33.18
CA GLY A 93 -18.98 -0.66 -33.52
C GLY A 93 -17.81 0.33 -33.57
N THR A 94 -17.99 1.55 -33.05
CA THR A 94 -16.92 2.55 -32.96
C THR A 94 -16.07 2.26 -31.72
N ALA A 95 -14.78 2.00 -31.92
CA ALA A 95 -13.82 1.84 -30.84
C ALA A 95 -13.31 3.20 -30.36
N PHE A 96 -13.20 3.37 -29.04
CA PHE A 96 -12.59 4.56 -28.43
C PHE A 96 -11.79 4.21 -27.18
N GLU A 97 -10.80 5.05 -26.88
CA GLU A 97 -9.86 4.83 -25.78
C GLU A 97 -10.31 5.62 -24.54
N ILE A 98 -10.36 4.97 -23.38
CA ILE A 98 -10.62 5.63 -22.10
C ILE A 98 -9.40 5.49 -21.20
N GLN A 99 -8.98 6.62 -20.64
CA GLN A 99 -7.90 6.67 -19.67
C GLN A 99 -8.43 7.11 -18.31
N VAL A 100 -8.23 6.29 -17.30
CA VAL A 100 -8.65 6.58 -15.93
C VAL A 100 -7.42 6.73 -15.06
N ARG A 101 -7.33 7.82 -14.29
CA ARG A 101 -6.23 8.06 -13.36
C ARG A 101 -6.63 9.01 -12.24
N THR A 102 -5.85 9.08 -11.18
CA THR A 102 -6.10 10.05 -10.10
C THR A 102 -5.64 11.46 -10.50
N ARG A 103 -6.09 12.49 -9.78
CA ARG A 103 -5.60 13.87 -9.94
C ARG A 103 -4.09 13.97 -9.73
N GLN A 104 -3.55 13.24 -8.74
CA GLN A 104 -2.11 13.18 -8.49
C GLN A 104 -1.35 12.53 -9.66
N MET A 105 -1.83 11.39 -10.16
CA MET A 105 -1.24 10.72 -11.34
C MET A 105 -1.30 11.61 -12.57
N HIS A 106 -2.38 12.39 -12.73
CA HIS A 106 -2.50 13.37 -13.80
C HIS A 106 -1.46 14.48 -13.69
N GLN A 107 -1.27 15.07 -12.51
CA GLN A 107 -0.24 16.09 -12.30
C GLN A 107 1.16 15.56 -12.63
N GLN A 108 1.49 14.33 -12.21
CA GLN A 108 2.78 13.70 -12.54
C GLN A 108 2.94 13.43 -14.04
N ALA A 109 1.87 13.00 -14.71
CA ALA A 109 1.88 12.71 -16.13
C ALA A 109 1.95 13.95 -17.03
N GLU A 110 1.51 15.12 -16.55
CA GLU A 110 1.56 16.38 -17.32
C GLU A 110 2.76 17.26 -16.95
N TYR A 111 3.15 17.29 -15.66
CA TYR A 111 4.16 18.22 -15.12
C TYR A 111 5.33 17.56 -14.39
N GLY A 112 5.25 16.26 -14.08
CA GLY A 112 6.30 15.52 -13.37
C GLY A 112 7.40 15.00 -14.28
N LEU A 113 8.26 14.12 -13.76
CA LEU A 113 9.29 13.44 -14.55
C LEU A 113 8.68 12.54 -15.66
N ALA A 114 7.43 12.13 -15.47
CA ALA A 114 6.63 11.37 -16.44
C ALA A 114 6.01 12.24 -17.55
N ALA A 115 6.13 13.58 -17.45
CA ALA A 115 5.65 14.53 -18.44
C ALA A 115 6.36 14.36 -19.79
N HIS A 116 5.63 13.85 -20.76
CA HIS A 116 6.14 13.30 -22.02
C HIS A 116 6.61 14.36 -23.06
N TRP A 117 6.53 15.67 -22.82
CA TRP A 117 7.01 16.68 -23.79
C TRP A 117 8.54 16.81 -23.83
N ARG A 118 9.22 16.82 -22.67
CA ARG A 118 10.68 17.03 -22.57
C ARG A 118 11.55 15.84 -22.95
N TYR A 119 10.99 14.62 -22.93
CA TYR A 119 11.73 13.40 -23.25
C TYR A 119 11.93 13.18 -24.76
N LYS A 120 10.93 13.50 -25.59
CA LYS A 120 10.98 13.26 -27.04
C LYS A 120 11.73 14.32 -27.84
N GLU A 121 11.77 15.58 -27.39
CA GLU A 121 12.57 16.63 -28.06
C GLU A 121 14.08 16.43 -27.82
N GLY A 122 14.46 15.98 -26.62
CA GLY A 122 15.88 15.84 -26.25
C GLY A 122 16.56 14.52 -26.64
N ALA A 123 15.89 13.62 -27.38
CA ALA A 123 16.47 12.35 -27.84
C ALA A 123 17.08 12.44 -29.25
N TYR A 124 16.73 13.46 -30.04
CA TYR A 124 17.23 13.63 -31.41
C TYR A 124 18.50 14.48 -31.52
N ALA A 125 18.85 15.29 -30.51
CA ALA A 125 20.08 16.08 -30.53
C ALA A 125 21.35 15.28 -30.17
N GLY A 126 21.21 14.09 -29.57
CA GLY A 126 22.32 13.30 -29.04
C GLY A 126 23.01 12.33 -30.01
N LEU A 127 22.53 12.20 -31.26
CA LEU A 127 23.15 11.35 -32.28
C LEU A 127 24.00 12.11 -33.32
N ALA A 128 24.14 13.44 -33.18
CA ALA A 128 25.14 14.17 -33.96
C ALA A 128 26.51 14.00 -33.29
N THR A 129 27.39 13.27 -33.97
CA THR A 129 28.79 13.01 -33.63
C THR A 129 29.46 14.23 -32.96
N PRO A 130 30.08 14.10 -31.78
CA PRO A 130 30.79 15.23 -31.17
C PRO A 130 31.95 15.64 -32.09
N PRO A 131 32.13 16.95 -32.40
CA PRO A 131 33.28 17.39 -33.16
C PRO A 131 34.55 17.13 -32.35
N LYS A 132 35.54 16.50 -32.98
CA LYS A 132 36.86 16.25 -32.40
C LYS A 132 37.48 17.57 -31.94
N ASN A 133 37.82 17.67 -30.65
CA ASN A 133 38.61 18.76 -30.07
C ASN A 133 39.93 18.91 -30.83
N LYS A 134 40.09 20.02 -31.55
CA LYS A 134 41.42 20.55 -31.89
C LYS A 134 41.83 21.45 -30.73
N SER A 135 42.85 21.01 -30.00
CA SER A 135 43.60 21.83 -29.05
C SER A 135 44.19 23.04 -29.79
N VAL A 136 43.71 24.23 -29.49
CA VAL A 136 44.36 25.47 -29.91
C VAL A 136 44.92 26.17 -28.67
N HIS A 137 46.21 26.46 -28.80
CA HIS A 137 47.10 27.11 -27.85
C HIS A 137 46.59 28.50 -27.47
N LEU A 138 46.53 28.77 -26.17
CA LEU A 138 46.25 30.10 -25.62
C LEU A 138 47.54 30.94 -25.68
N GLN A 139 47.54 32.02 -26.46
CA GLN A 139 48.51 33.11 -26.30
C GLN A 139 47.80 34.36 -25.78
N SER A 140 48.50 35.00 -24.85
CA SER A 140 48.15 36.19 -24.09
C SER A 140 48.00 37.45 -24.92
N SER A 141 47.04 38.30 -24.58
CA SER A 141 47.23 39.76 -24.49
C SER A 141 45.99 40.40 -23.86
N GLY A 142 46.22 41.28 -22.88
CA GLY A 142 45.16 42.03 -22.21
C GLY A 142 44.64 43.20 -23.05
N ILE A 143 43.49 43.72 -22.64
CA ILE A 143 43.12 45.14 -22.45
C ILE A 143 41.57 45.21 -22.32
N GLU A 144 41.16 45.60 -21.11
CA GLU A 144 40.05 46.49 -20.74
C GLU A 144 38.58 46.24 -21.19
N ASN A 145 37.73 46.04 -20.17
CA ASN A 145 36.29 46.27 -20.00
C ASN A 145 35.29 45.83 -21.10
N PRO A 146 34.21 45.14 -20.66
CA PRO A 146 32.90 45.77 -20.86
C PRO A 146 31.94 45.62 -19.67
N ALA A 147 31.21 46.71 -19.44
CA ALA A 147 29.92 46.68 -18.77
C ALA A 147 28.91 45.84 -19.56
N HIS A 148 27.92 45.29 -18.84
CA HIS A 148 26.66 44.72 -19.33
C HIS A 148 26.71 43.39 -20.12
N GLN A 149 26.50 42.28 -19.42
CA GLN A 149 25.20 41.54 -19.42
C GLN A 149 25.36 40.21 -18.68
N THR A 150 25.12 40.23 -17.36
CA THR A 150 24.81 39.03 -16.58
C THR A 150 23.32 38.74 -16.72
N GLY A 151 22.96 37.77 -17.55
CA GLY A 151 21.57 37.36 -17.72
C GLY A 151 21.45 35.94 -18.28
N THR A 152 20.98 35.02 -17.43
CA THR A 152 20.25 33.78 -17.82
C THR A 152 21.02 32.59 -18.42
N HIS A 153 22.17 32.20 -17.86
CA HIS A 153 22.74 30.86 -18.13
C HIS A 153 22.74 29.88 -16.94
N SER A 154 22.24 30.28 -15.77
CA SER A 154 22.26 29.45 -14.56
C SER A 154 21.08 28.46 -14.46
N ALA A 155 19.85 28.90 -14.78
CA ALA A 155 18.66 28.06 -14.62
C ALA A 155 18.57 26.94 -15.68
N ALA A 156 18.96 27.23 -16.93
CA ALA A 156 18.94 26.24 -18.02
C ALA A 156 19.96 25.11 -17.78
N VAL A 157 21.17 25.45 -17.31
CA VAL A 157 22.25 24.48 -17.05
C VAL A 157 21.97 23.66 -15.77
N ALA A 158 21.38 24.26 -14.74
CA ALA A 158 20.95 23.54 -13.54
C ALA A 158 19.81 22.54 -13.87
N TYR A 159 18.88 22.93 -14.74
CA TYR A 159 17.76 22.09 -15.17
C TYR A 159 18.21 20.99 -16.14
N GLU A 160 19.14 21.25 -17.05
CA GLU A 160 19.76 20.24 -17.90
C GLU A 160 20.59 19.22 -17.09
N ARG A 161 21.31 19.66 -16.05
CA ARG A 161 21.97 18.73 -15.11
C ARG A 161 20.96 17.87 -14.35
N GLN A 162 19.81 18.42 -13.95
CA GLN A 162 18.74 17.65 -13.31
C GLN A 162 18.12 16.63 -14.26
N ILE A 163 17.94 16.95 -15.54
CA ILE A 163 17.44 16.02 -16.57
C ILE A 163 18.49 14.94 -16.90
N ALA A 164 19.77 15.30 -16.99
CA ALA A 164 20.85 14.35 -17.22
C ALA A 164 21.03 13.40 -16.02
N TRP A 165 20.93 13.93 -14.79
CA TRP A 165 20.91 13.15 -13.56
C TRP A 165 19.68 12.25 -13.49
N ALA A 166 18.51 12.71 -13.94
CA ALA A 166 17.30 11.89 -14.04
C ALA A 166 17.42 10.79 -15.10
N ARG A 167 18.09 11.03 -16.24
CA ARG A 167 18.39 10.02 -17.26
C ARG A 167 19.39 8.97 -16.76
N GLN A 168 20.45 9.38 -16.06
CA GLN A 168 21.38 8.47 -15.39
C GLN A 168 20.70 7.69 -14.26
N LEU A 169 19.81 8.32 -13.50
CA LEU A 169 18.99 7.65 -12.51
C LEU A 169 18.04 6.66 -13.14
N ILE A 170 17.44 6.92 -14.31
CA ILE A 170 16.58 5.95 -15.00
C ILE A 170 17.40 4.76 -15.50
N SER A 171 18.62 4.96 -16.03
CA SER A 171 19.49 3.84 -16.41
C SER A 171 20.01 3.05 -15.21
N TRP A 172 20.26 3.69 -14.07
CA TRP A 172 20.55 3.00 -12.81
C TRP A 172 19.31 2.35 -12.18
N LYS A 173 18.14 2.95 -12.41
CA LYS A 173 16.87 2.50 -11.91
C LYS A 173 16.32 1.38 -12.78
N GLU A 174 16.68 1.17 -14.04
CA GLU A 174 16.26 -0.03 -14.79
C GLU A 174 16.74 -1.31 -14.07
N ASP A 175 17.99 -1.34 -13.62
CA ASP A 175 18.52 -2.43 -12.79
C ASP A 175 17.93 -2.43 -11.36
N ALA A 176 17.66 -1.27 -10.77
CA ALA A 176 17.00 -1.16 -9.47
C ALA A 176 15.46 -1.38 -9.53
N TRP A 177 14.83 -1.25 -10.69
CA TRP A 177 13.40 -1.47 -10.96
C TRP A 177 13.15 -2.97 -10.98
N GLU A 178 14.10 -3.76 -11.50
CA GLU A 178 14.12 -5.22 -11.36
C GLU A 178 14.15 -5.65 -9.88
N GLN A 179 14.88 -4.91 -9.02
CA GLN A 179 14.95 -5.15 -7.57
C GLN A 179 13.74 -4.56 -6.80
N LEU A 180 13.17 -3.44 -7.25
CA LEU A 180 11.98 -2.78 -6.68
C LEU A 180 10.67 -3.44 -7.12
N LYS A 181 10.65 -4.27 -8.17
CA LYS A 181 9.53 -5.22 -8.45
C LYS A 181 9.17 -6.05 -7.21
N HIS A 182 10.13 -6.26 -6.30
CA HIS A 182 9.93 -7.01 -5.05
C HIS A 182 9.49 -6.15 -3.85
N HIS A 183 9.47 -4.82 -3.96
CA HIS A 183 8.90 -3.93 -2.94
C HIS A 183 7.59 -3.34 -3.47
N GLU A 184 6.55 -4.18 -3.40
CA GLU A 184 5.17 -3.92 -3.80
C GLU A 184 4.62 -2.63 -3.16
N ILE A 185 4.26 -1.65 -3.99
CA ILE A 185 3.63 -0.38 -3.58
C ILE A 185 2.10 -0.54 -3.39
N ASP A 186 1.55 -1.73 -3.60
CA ASP A 186 0.15 -2.03 -3.25
C ASP A 186 0.06 -3.46 -2.70
N ASP A 187 -0.16 -3.58 -1.39
CA ASP A 187 -0.53 -4.85 -0.72
C ASP A 187 -1.95 -5.30 -1.10
N HIS A 188 -2.66 -4.51 -1.90
CA HIS A 188 -4.05 -4.72 -2.26
C HIS A 188 -4.22 -4.93 -3.76
N ILE A 189 -5.09 -5.88 -4.11
CA ILE A 189 -5.57 -6.10 -5.46
C ILE A 189 -7.01 -5.62 -5.61
N TYR A 190 -7.37 -5.14 -6.80
CA TYR A 190 -8.71 -4.66 -7.13
C TYR A 190 -9.34 -5.57 -8.18
N VAL A 191 -10.38 -6.30 -7.78
CA VAL A 191 -11.09 -7.27 -8.63
C VAL A 191 -12.53 -6.84 -8.85
N LEU A 192 -13.10 -7.24 -9.98
CA LEU A 192 -14.43 -6.85 -10.41
C LEU A 192 -15.44 -7.98 -10.22
N THR A 193 -16.64 -7.62 -9.78
CA THR A 193 -17.82 -8.49 -9.89
C THR A 193 -18.35 -8.48 -11.33
N PRO A 194 -19.19 -9.46 -11.72
CA PRO A 194 -19.82 -9.46 -13.05
C PRO A 194 -20.73 -8.24 -13.29
N LEU A 195 -21.15 -7.56 -12.22
CA LEU A 195 -21.95 -6.33 -12.27
C LEU A 195 -21.09 -5.05 -12.30
N GLY A 196 -19.77 -5.18 -12.46
CA GLY A 196 -18.83 -4.04 -12.52
C GLY A 196 -18.48 -3.40 -11.17
N LYS A 197 -19.01 -3.91 -10.04
CA LYS A 197 -18.62 -3.46 -8.70
C LYS A 197 -17.18 -3.90 -8.37
N VAL A 198 -16.37 -2.98 -7.85
CA VAL A 198 -14.98 -3.25 -7.46
C VAL A 198 -14.85 -3.61 -5.99
N ILE A 199 -14.05 -4.64 -5.73
CA ILE A 199 -13.72 -5.15 -4.41
C ILE A 199 -12.21 -5.15 -4.24
N SER A 200 -11.74 -4.61 -3.12
CA SER A 200 -10.33 -4.61 -2.73
C SER A 200 -10.05 -5.82 -1.86
N LEU A 201 -9.00 -6.58 -2.21
CA LEU A 201 -8.53 -7.76 -1.48
C LEU A 201 -7.02 -7.66 -1.24
N GLU A 202 -6.48 -8.46 -0.34
CA GLU A 202 -5.03 -8.55 -0.14
C GLU A 202 -4.35 -9.24 -1.34
N LYS A 203 -3.11 -8.88 -1.64
CA LYS A 203 -2.39 -9.48 -2.76
C LYS A 203 -2.27 -10.99 -2.64
N GLY A 204 -2.56 -11.69 -3.72
CA GLY A 204 -2.60 -13.16 -3.79
C GLY A 204 -3.76 -13.79 -3.02
N SER A 205 -4.81 -13.03 -2.71
CA SER A 205 -6.11 -13.58 -2.33
C SER A 205 -6.65 -14.50 -3.41
N SER A 206 -7.43 -15.49 -3.01
CA SER A 206 -8.05 -16.48 -3.89
C SER A 206 -9.50 -16.10 -4.28
N PRO A 207 -10.13 -16.80 -5.24
CA PRO A 207 -11.56 -16.68 -5.49
C PRO A 207 -12.44 -16.94 -4.26
N ILE A 208 -11.99 -17.76 -3.31
CA ILE A 208 -12.74 -18.02 -2.07
C ILE A 208 -12.70 -16.78 -1.17
N ASP A 209 -11.53 -16.12 -1.05
CA ASP A 209 -11.42 -14.86 -0.30
C ASP A 209 -12.32 -13.78 -0.91
N PHE A 210 -12.41 -13.71 -2.25
CA PHE A 210 -13.36 -12.83 -2.95
C PHE A 210 -14.82 -13.14 -2.58
N ALA A 211 -15.22 -14.42 -2.59
CA ALA A 211 -16.58 -14.81 -2.21
C ALA A 211 -16.94 -14.35 -0.79
N TYR A 212 -16.04 -14.50 0.18
CA TYR A 212 -16.22 -14.01 1.56
C TYR A 212 -16.20 -12.49 1.70
N ALA A 213 -15.50 -11.79 0.81
CA ALA A 213 -15.51 -10.33 0.75
C ALA A 213 -16.83 -9.78 0.19
N VAL A 214 -17.44 -10.48 -0.77
CA VAL A 214 -18.79 -10.16 -1.27
C VAL A 214 -19.83 -10.45 -0.19
N HIS A 215 -19.90 -11.69 0.30
CA HIS A 215 -20.87 -12.08 1.32
C HIS A 215 -20.45 -13.37 2.05
N THR A 216 -20.70 -13.45 3.36
CA THR A 216 -20.28 -14.63 4.17
C THR A 216 -21.00 -15.91 3.75
N ASP A 217 -22.30 -15.84 3.47
CA ASP A 217 -23.07 -17.00 2.99
C ASP A 217 -22.66 -17.42 1.55
N LEU A 218 -22.27 -16.47 0.69
CA LEU A 218 -21.74 -16.81 -0.63
C LEU A 218 -20.41 -17.55 -0.51
N GLY A 219 -19.55 -17.13 0.43
CA GLY A 219 -18.32 -17.82 0.78
C GLY A 219 -18.57 -19.26 1.27
N HIS A 220 -19.54 -19.46 2.17
CA HIS A 220 -19.89 -20.80 2.67
C HIS A 220 -20.39 -21.72 1.55
N ARG A 221 -21.12 -21.18 0.57
CA ARG A 221 -21.72 -21.95 -0.52
C ARG A 221 -20.83 -22.06 -1.76
N CYS A 222 -19.62 -21.48 -1.74
CA CYS A 222 -18.70 -21.44 -2.87
C CYS A 222 -18.20 -22.85 -3.25
N ARG A 223 -18.29 -23.21 -4.53
CA ARG A 223 -17.86 -24.52 -5.05
C ARG A 223 -16.89 -24.41 -6.23
N GLY A 224 -16.98 -23.33 -7.00
CA GLY A 224 -16.09 -23.05 -8.12
C GLY A 224 -16.04 -21.56 -8.41
N ALA A 225 -15.10 -21.16 -9.26
CA ALA A 225 -14.98 -19.77 -9.70
C ALA A 225 -14.61 -19.72 -11.18
N ARG A 226 -15.10 -18.69 -11.86
CA ARG A 226 -14.63 -18.27 -13.17
C ARG A 226 -13.95 -16.93 -13.06
N VAL A 227 -12.81 -16.81 -13.71
CA VAL A 227 -12.04 -15.57 -13.82
C VAL A 227 -11.98 -15.21 -15.30
N ASP A 228 -12.45 -14.02 -15.65
CA ASP A 228 -12.56 -13.52 -17.03
C ASP A 228 -13.30 -14.50 -17.97
N GLY A 229 -14.30 -15.20 -17.42
CA GLY A 229 -15.12 -16.20 -18.13
C GLY A 229 -14.54 -17.62 -18.18
N ALA A 230 -13.29 -17.84 -17.76
CA ALA A 230 -12.66 -19.16 -17.73
C ALA A 230 -12.75 -19.81 -16.35
N MET A 231 -13.04 -21.12 -16.28
CA MET A 231 -13.03 -21.88 -15.02
C MET A 231 -11.61 -22.00 -14.47
N VAL A 232 -11.42 -21.59 -13.22
CA VAL A 232 -10.12 -21.67 -12.54
C VAL A 232 -10.20 -22.48 -11.24
N PRO A 233 -9.09 -23.15 -10.85
CA PRO A 233 -8.96 -23.73 -9.51
C PRO A 233 -9.15 -22.68 -8.40
N LEU A 234 -9.74 -23.10 -7.28
CA LEU A 234 -10.06 -22.21 -6.16
C LEU A 234 -8.84 -21.69 -5.38
N ASP A 235 -7.65 -22.26 -5.60
CA ASP A 235 -6.36 -21.82 -5.04
C ASP A 235 -5.62 -20.82 -5.94
N THR A 236 -6.14 -20.54 -7.14
CA THR A 236 -5.51 -19.62 -8.09
C THR A 236 -5.42 -18.21 -7.50
N PRO A 237 -4.24 -17.57 -7.45
CA PRO A 237 -4.11 -16.21 -6.96
C PRO A 237 -4.71 -15.21 -7.96
N LEU A 238 -5.51 -14.28 -7.45
CA LEU A 238 -6.18 -13.26 -8.25
C LEU A 238 -5.26 -12.09 -8.60
N GLN A 239 -5.56 -11.42 -9.72
CA GLN A 239 -4.83 -10.26 -10.23
C GLN A 239 -5.74 -9.04 -10.38
N ASN A 240 -5.16 -7.85 -10.49
CA ASN A 240 -5.90 -6.61 -10.71
C ASN A 240 -6.67 -6.61 -12.03
N GLY A 241 -7.86 -6.01 -12.02
CA GLY A 241 -8.65 -5.80 -13.22
C GLY A 241 -9.38 -7.05 -13.73
N GLN A 242 -9.30 -8.17 -13.03
CA GLN A 242 -10.00 -9.39 -13.41
C GLN A 242 -11.46 -9.39 -12.95
N THR A 243 -12.34 -9.94 -13.78
CA THR A 243 -13.76 -10.14 -13.45
C THR A 243 -13.98 -11.54 -12.90
N ILE A 244 -14.57 -11.64 -11.71
CA ILE A 244 -14.73 -12.91 -10.99
C ILE A 244 -16.19 -13.26 -10.82
N GLU A 245 -16.56 -14.44 -11.29
CA GLU A 245 -17.87 -15.04 -11.11
C GLU A 245 -17.75 -16.25 -10.17
N ILE A 246 -18.52 -16.26 -9.08
CA ILE A 246 -18.51 -17.35 -8.09
C ILE A 246 -19.66 -18.30 -8.38
N ILE A 247 -19.35 -19.59 -8.51
CA ILE A 247 -20.32 -20.66 -8.66
C ILE A 247 -20.60 -21.22 -7.26
N ALA A 248 -21.82 -20.97 -6.77
CA ALA A 248 -22.27 -21.40 -5.45
C ALA A 248 -23.44 -22.40 -5.53
N VAL A 249 -23.52 -23.30 -4.55
CA VAL A 249 -24.62 -24.27 -4.41
C VAL A 249 -25.79 -23.68 -3.60
N LYS A 250 -27.01 -24.22 -3.74
CA LYS A 250 -28.18 -23.73 -2.98
C LYS A 250 -28.05 -23.97 -1.48
N HIS A 251 -27.69 -25.20 -1.11
CA HIS A 251 -27.41 -25.62 0.27
C HIS A 251 -26.04 -26.28 0.30
N GLY A 252 -25.21 -25.92 1.29
CA GLY A 252 -23.86 -26.42 1.41
C GLY A 252 -23.06 -25.61 2.42
N GLY A 253 -21.92 -26.16 2.81
CA GLY A 253 -20.99 -25.52 3.73
C GLY A 253 -19.58 -25.46 3.16
N PRO A 254 -18.70 -24.66 3.79
CA PRO A 254 -17.31 -24.58 3.41
C PRO A 254 -16.60 -25.93 3.57
N SER A 255 -15.54 -26.14 2.79
CA SER A 255 -14.70 -27.34 2.94
C SER A 255 -13.70 -27.17 4.09
N ARG A 256 -13.44 -28.24 4.86
CA ARG A 256 -12.39 -28.27 5.89
C ARG A 256 -10.99 -28.05 5.29
N ASP A 257 -10.80 -28.49 4.04
CA ASP A 257 -9.54 -28.34 3.29
C ASP A 257 -9.12 -26.86 3.10
N TRP A 258 -10.05 -25.91 3.21
CA TRP A 258 -9.75 -24.48 3.05
C TRP A 258 -8.97 -23.90 4.24
N ILE A 259 -9.03 -24.54 5.42
CA ILE A 259 -8.30 -24.12 6.63
C ILE A 259 -6.97 -24.88 6.78
N SER A 260 -6.75 -25.95 6.03
CA SER A 260 -5.57 -26.81 6.16
C SER A 260 -4.26 -26.03 5.91
N PRO A 261 -3.31 -26.04 6.87
CA PRO A 261 -2.03 -25.39 6.71
C PRO A 261 -1.21 -26.12 5.63
N GLY A 262 -1.20 -25.56 4.42
CA GLY A 262 -0.48 -26.12 3.27
C GLY A 262 -1.17 -25.90 1.93
N ARG A 263 -2.50 -25.72 1.93
CA ARG A 263 -3.25 -25.35 0.72
C ARG A 263 -3.67 -23.88 0.83
N ASN A 264 -3.12 -23.03 -0.04
CA ASN A 264 -3.29 -21.57 0.02
C ASN A 264 -4.68 -21.10 -0.46
N TYR A 265 -5.75 -21.80 -0.06
CA TYR A 265 -7.13 -21.48 -0.45
C TYR A 265 -7.67 -20.21 0.22
N LEU A 266 -7.26 -19.92 1.45
CA LEU A 266 -7.72 -18.76 2.20
C LEU A 266 -6.53 -17.95 2.68
N ARG A 267 -6.38 -16.74 2.14
CA ARG A 267 -5.36 -15.78 2.56
C ARG A 267 -5.90 -14.81 3.61
N SER A 268 -7.16 -14.41 3.46
CA SER A 268 -7.78 -13.43 4.35
C SER A 268 -8.00 -13.98 5.77
N SER A 269 -7.50 -13.26 6.77
CA SER A 269 -7.75 -13.57 8.19
C SER A 269 -9.25 -13.60 8.51
N ARG A 270 -10.02 -12.69 7.90
CA ARG A 270 -11.47 -12.61 8.05
C ARG A 270 -12.16 -13.87 7.53
N ALA A 271 -11.82 -14.32 6.33
CA ALA A 271 -12.40 -15.51 5.73
C ALA A 271 -12.12 -16.76 6.58
N ARG A 272 -10.86 -16.96 7.01
CA ARG A 272 -10.50 -18.06 7.92
C ARG A 272 -11.29 -18.06 9.22
N THR A 273 -11.50 -16.89 9.80
CA THR A 273 -12.26 -16.75 11.05
C THR A 273 -13.72 -17.13 10.85
N ARG A 274 -14.33 -16.71 9.73
CA ARG A 274 -15.71 -17.07 9.39
C ARG A 274 -15.90 -18.56 9.16
N VAL A 275 -14.96 -19.19 8.44
CA VAL A 275 -15.01 -20.64 8.19
C VAL A 275 -14.87 -21.42 9.48
N ARG A 276 -13.93 -21.03 10.37
CA ARG A 276 -13.78 -21.66 11.70
C ARG A 276 -15.03 -21.50 12.55
N ALA A 277 -15.60 -20.30 12.60
CA ALA A 277 -16.84 -20.05 13.34
C ALA A 277 -18.00 -20.91 12.83
N TRP A 278 -18.09 -21.16 11.53
CA TRP A 278 -19.10 -22.03 10.95
C TRP A 278 -18.94 -23.49 11.39
N PHE A 279 -17.71 -24.03 11.41
CA PHE A 279 -17.47 -25.38 11.92
C PHE A 279 -17.70 -25.51 13.42
N ASN A 280 -17.26 -24.54 14.21
CA ASN A 280 -17.49 -24.54 15.65
C ASN A 280 -19.00 -24.56 15.98
N ALA A 281 -19.81 -23.78 15.25
CA ALA A 281 -21.26 -23.77 15.44
C ALA A 281 -21.91 -25.14 15.15
N LEU A 282 -21.41 -25.88 14.17
CA LEU A 282 -21.87 -27.25 13.89
C LEU A 282 -21.47 -28.23 14.98
N ASP A 283 -20.22 -28.15 15.46
CA ASP A 283 -19.73 -29.01 16.53
C ASP A 283 -20.52 -28.75 17.83
N ASP A 284 -20.87 -27.48 18.12
CA ASP A 284 -21.71 -27.10 19.26
C ASP A 284 -23.15 -27.68 19.15
N GLU A 285 -23.77 -27.63 17.96
CA GLU A 285 -25.09 -28.24 17.71
C GLU A 285 -25.06 -29.78 17.84
N GLU A 286 -24.00 -30.44 17.38
CA GLU A 286 -23.84 -31.90 17.49
C GLU A 286 -23.58 -32.33 18.95
N THR A 287 -22.84 -31.53 19.70
CA THR A 287 -22.56 -31.80 21.12
C THR A 287 -23.80 -31.56 21.99
N GLY A 288 -24.58 -30.52 21.68
CA GLY A 288 -25.85 -30.22 22.36
C GLY A 288 -26.93 -31.28 22.13
N THR A 289 -26.97 -31.90 20.95
CA THR A 289 -27.94 -32.97 20.62
C THR A 289 -27.56 -34.32 21.22
N LYS A 290 -26.27 -34.63 21.39
CA LYS A 290 -25.81 -35.87 22.06
C LYS A 290 -25.95 -35.85 23.59
N ALA A 291 -26.07 -34.69 24.23
CA ALA A 291 -26.19 -34.56 25.69
C ALA A 291 -27.63 -34.79 26.24
N LEU A 292 -28.62 -35.08 25.39
CA LEU A 292 -30.04 -35.19 25.75
C LEU A 292 -30.60 -36.62 25.79
N GLU A 293 -29.76 -37.67 25.75
CA GLU A 293 -30.23 -39.04 26.04
C GLU A 293 -30.27 -39.30 27.56
N PRO A 294 -31.44 -39.59 28.17
CA PRO A 294 -31.55 -39.79 29.61
C PRO A 294 -31.12 -41.21 29.99
N LYS A 295 -29.86 -41.38 30.40
CA LYS A 295 -29.43 -42.58 31.14
C LYS A 295 -29.53 -42.33 32.64
N SER A 296 -30.47 -43.06 33.25
CA SER A 296 -30.76 -43.16 34.68
C SER A 296 -29.54 -43.50 35.55
N GLU A 297 -29.39 -42.76 36.64
CA GLU A 297 -28.40 -42.94 37.72
C GLU A 297 -28.50 -44.30 38.46
N PRO A 298 -27.52 -44.68 39.32
CA PRO A 298 -27.58 -44.20 40.71
C PRO A 298 -26.25 -43.81 41.39
N LYS A 299 -26.39 -42.84 42.30
CA LYS A 299 -25.56 -42.30 43.41
C LYS A 299 -24.34 -43.07 43.93
N SER A 300 -23.22 -42.35 44.16
CA SER A 300 -22.32 -42.52 45.32
C SER A 300 -21.51 -41.23 45.65
N GLU A 301 -21.08 -41.14 46.91
CA GLU A 301 -20.59 -40.03 47.76
C GLU A 301 -19.38 -39.17 47.27
N PRO A 302 -19.13 -37.98 47.88
CA PRO A 302 -18.29 -36.94 47.30
C PRO A 302 -16.80 -37.19 47.54
N LYS A 303 -16.05 -37.43 46.46
CA LYS A 303 -14.59 -37.34 46.44
C LYS A 303 -14.17 -36.01 45.83
N ALA A 304 -13.38 -35.25 46.57
CA ALA A 304 -12.73 -34.03 46.13
C ALA A 304 -11.89 -34.30 44.87
N SER A 305 -12.15 -33.54 43.80
CA SER A 305 -11.23 -33.39 42.67
C SER A 305 -11.30 -31.96 42.13
N LEU A 306 -10.21 -31.24 42.38
CA LEU A 306 -9.61 -30.12 41.64
C LEU A 306 -10.45 -29.56 40.48
N ALA A 307 -10.97 -28.34 40.65
CA ALA A 307 -11.46 -27.53 39.56
C ALA A 307 -10.34 -27.27 38.53
N PRO A 308 -10.61 -27.34 37.21
CA PRO A 308 -9.68 -26.81 36.22
C PRO A 308 -9.49 -25.31 36.47
N PRO A 309 -8.28 -24.75 36.30
CA PRO A 309 -8.03 -23.37 36.65
C PRO A 309 -8.96 -22.46 35.83
N GLU A 310 -9.76 -21.69 36.55
CA GLU A 310 -10.59 -20.62 36.02
C GLU A 310 -9.67 -19.67 35.25
N ILE A 311 -9.83 -19.65 33.93
CA ILE A 311 -9.12 -18.71 33.06
C ILE A 311 -9.70 -17.33 33.39
N ILE A 312 -9.00 -16.61 34.25
CA ILE A 312 -9.22 -15.18 34.45
C ILE A 312 -8.86 -14.50 33.13
N LEU A 313 -9.87 -14.33 32.27
CA LEU A 313 -9.83 -13.38 31.18
C LEU A 313 -9.66 -12.00 31.81
N ARG A 314 -8.40 -11.54 31.95
CA ARG A 314 -8.12 -10.13 32.14
C ARG A 314 -8.67 -9.42 30.91
N GLN A 315 -9.86 -8.84 31.07
CA GLN A 315 -10.41 -7.90 30.13
C GLN A 315 -9.35 -6.83 29.92
N SER A 316 -8.73 -6.82 28.74
CA SER A 316 -7.91 -5.71 28.30
C SER A 316 -8.85 -4.54 28.11
N ALA A 317 -9.00 -3.75 29.18
CA ALA A 317 -9.66 -2.46 29.14
C ALA A 317 -9.00 -1.64 28.04
N ARG A 318 -9.68 -1.52 26.90
CA ARG A 318 -9.34 -0.59 25.85
C ARG A 318 -9.59 0.80 26.43
N LYS A 319 -8.56 1.42 27.00
CA LYS A 319 -8.66 2.81 27.48
C LYS A 319 -8.78 3.73 26.27
N GLN A 320 -9.95 4.35 26.14
CA GLN A 320 -10.14 5.59 25.40
C GLN A 320 -9.26 6.69 26.00
N GLY A 321 -8.57 7.46 25.15
CA GLY A 321 -8.04 8.78 25.49
C GLY A 321 -6.57 8.88 25.93
N GLN A 322 -5.61 8.37 25.15
CA GLN A 322 -4.20 8.76 25.33
C GLN A 322 -3.86 9.92 24.37
N ALA A 323 -3.80 11.14 24.92
CA ALA A 323 -2.93 12.16 24.36
C ALA A 323 -1.49 11.62 24.43
N GLY A 324 -0.79 11.57 23.30
CA GLY A 324 0.51 10.92 23.21
C GLY A 324 1.59 11.63 24.05
N ASP A 325 2.37 10.85 24.80
CA ASP A 325 3.49 11.34 25.63
C ASP A 325 4.68 11.88 24.79
N VAL A 326 4.69 11.59 23.48
CA VAL A 326 5.76 11.93 22.55
C VAL A 326 5.19 12.79 21.44
N LEU A 327 5.72 14.01 21.32
CA LEU A 327 5.39 14.90 20.22
C LEU A 327 6.27 14.55 19.02
N VAL A 328 5.62 14.29 17.89
CA VAL A 328 6.29 14.14 16.60
C VAL A 328 6.24 15.49 15.90
N VAL A 329 7.39 16.04 15.53
CA VAL A 329 7.47 17.42 15.02
C VAL A 329 6.68 17.53 13.70
N GLY A 330 5.67 18.39 13.67
CA GLY A 330 4.87 18.71 12.47
C GLY A 330 3.61 17.89 12.25
N VAL A 331 3.18 17.04 13.20
CA VAL A 331 1.94 16.24 13.11
C VAL A 331 1.23 16.10 14.45
N ASP A 332 -0.09 16.33 14.47
CA ASP A 332 -0.87 16.48 15.72
C ASP A 332 -1.21 15.15 16.41
N SER A 333 -1.23 14.03 15.69
CA SER A 333 -1.52 12.72 16.31
C SER A 333 -1.05 11.55 15.44
N LEU A 334 0.13 11.01 15.77
CA LEU A 334 0.57 9.72 15.27
C LEU A 334 0.54 8.68 16.38
N LEU A 335 0.21 7.43 16.02
CA LEU A 335 0.36 6.30 16.92
C LEU A 335 1.86 6.10 17.22
N THR A 336 2.30 6.51 18.40
CA THR A 336 3.68 6.37 18.88
C THR A 336 3.80 5.21 19.88
N GLN A 337 4.85 4.42 19.77
CA GLN A 337 5.16 3.34 20.71
C GLN A 337 6.61 3.41 21.18
N LEU A 338 6.86 3.33 22.50
CA LEU A 338 8.22 3.28 23.05
C LEU A 338 8.88 1.93 22.72
N ALA A 339 10.13 1.96 22.24
CA ALA A 339 10.85 0.77 21.84
C ALA A 339 11.30 -0.06 23.06
N ARG A 340 11.06 -1.38 23.00
CA ARG A 340 11.44 -2.32 24.06
C ARG A 340 12.95 -2.52 24.20
N CYS A 341 13.71 -2.27 23.13
CA CYS A 341 15.17 -2.50 23.10
C CYS A 341 15.97 -1.47 23.90
N CYS A 342 15.45 -0.27 24.09
CA CYS A 342 16.15 0.80 24.82
C CYS A 342 15.30 1.49 25.88
N ARG A 343 13.99 1.18 25.96
CA ARG A 343 13.02 1.71 26.94
C ARG A 343 13.29 3.19 27.26
N PRO A 344 13.13 4.09 26.26
CA PRO A 344 13.46 5.50 26.44
C PRO A 344 12.57 6.12 27.52
N VAL A 345 13.18 6.90 28.41
CA VAL A 345 12.51 7.63 29.49
C VAL A 345 12.99 9.08 29.49
N PRO A 346 12.17 10.07 29.86
CA PRO A 346 12.67 11.44 30.04
C PRO A 346 13.81 11.45 31.08
N PRO A 347 14.93 12.18 30.88
CA PRO A 347 15.20 13.18 29.84
C PRO A 347 16.00 12.66 28.62
N ASP A 348 15.92 11.35 28.31
CA ASP A 348 16.68 10.76 27.21
C ASP A 348 16.43 11.49 25.87
N ALA A 349 17.50 11.71 25.10
CA ALA A 349 17.37 12.20 23.73
C ALA A 349 16.75 11.11 22.85
N ILE A 350 15.54 11.36 22.34
CA ILE A 350 14.78 10.40 21.53
C ILE A 350 14.78 10.73 20.05
N ALA A 351 14.48 9.71 19.24
CA ALA A 351 14.18 9.80 17.82
C ALA A 351 13.09 8.79 17.44
N GLY A 352 12.24 9.16 16.50
CA GLY A 352 11.18 8.30 15.97
C GLY A 352 11.65 7.56 14.72
N PHE A 353 11.22 6.32 14.58
CA PHE A 353 11.40 5.53 13.37
C PHE A 353 10.05 5.00 12.90
N VAL A 354 9.63 5.33 11.68
CA VAL A 354 8.36 4.89 11.12
C VAL A 354 8.42 3.39 10.87
N THR A 355 7.58 2.59 11.51
CA THR A 355 7.50 1.14 11.30
C THR A 355 6.44 0.77 10.26
N GLN A 356 6.57 -0.40 9.64
CA GLN A 356 5.53 -0.92 8.75
C GLN A 356 4.36 -1.43 9.62
N GLY A 357 3.29 -0.64 9.75
CA GLY A 357 2.02 -1.06 10.34
C GLY A 357 1.88 -0.94 11.87
N ARG A 358 2.91 -0.50 12.62
CA ARG A 358 2.82 -0.27 14.09
C ARG A 358 2.98 1.19 14.51
N GLY A 359 2.92 2.12 13.55
CA GLY A 359 3.13 3.54 13.81
C GLY A 359 4.60 3.91 13.96
N VAL A 360 4.90 4.91 14.78
CA VAL A 360 6.27 5.42 15.01
C VAL A 360 6.85 4.75 16.25
N SER A 361 7.95 4.02 16.08
CA SER A 361 8.73 3.44 17.18
C SER A 361 9.71 4.48 17.72
N ILE A 362 9.64 4.78 19.01
CA ILE A 362 10.48 5.79 19.67
C ILE A 362 11.69 5.09 20.30
N HIS A 363 12.88 5.50 19.88
CA HIS A 363 14.16 4.98 20.37
C HIS A 363 14.99 6.08 21.03
N ARG A 364 15.90 5.70 21.93
CA ARG A 364 17.03 6.57 22.31
C ARG A 364 17.91 6.80 21.09
N ARG A 365 18.37 8.04 20.87
CA ARG A 365 19.31 8.38 19.79
C ARG A 365 20.61 7.57 19.84
N SER A 366 21.03 7.15 21.02
CA SER A 366 22.22 6.32 21.25
C SER A 366 22.00 4.81 21.08
N CYS A 367 20.77 4.35 20.82
CA CYS A 367 20.45 2.94 20.72
C CYS A 367 21.13 2.27 19.52
N LYS A 368 21.82 1.14 19.75
CA LYS A 368 22.48 0.36 18.68
C LYS A 368 21.50 -0.09 17.59
N THR A 369 20.32 -0.56 17.98
CA THR A 369 19.26 -0.96 17.05
C THR A 369 18.80 0.22 16.20
N PHE A 370 18.67 1.41 16.81
CA PHE A 370 18.28 2.61 16.08
C PHE A 370 19.34 3.05 15.06
N ARG A 371 20.63 2.95 15.39
CA ARG A 371 21.72 3.23 14.43
C ARG A 371 21.62 2.33 13.19
N GLY A 372 21.41 1.02 13.38
CA GLY A 372 21.23 0.11 12.24
C GLY A 372 19.98 0.41 11.41
N LEU A 373 18.91 0.92 12.03
CA LEU A 373 17.71 1.37 11.32
C LEU A 373 17.96 2.66 10.52
N LEU A 374 18.68 3.62 11.10
CA LEU A 374 19.08 4.88 10.46
C LEU A 374 19.99 4.64 9.26
N GLU A 375 20.95 3.72 9.37
CA GLU A 375 21.87 3.37 8.27
C GLU A 375 21.13 2.70 7.10
N ARG A 376 20.13 1.88 7.39
CA ARG A 376 19.38 1.13 6.38
C ARG A 376 18.31 1.95 5.68
N ALA A 377 17.63 2.82 6.40
CA ALA A 377 16.48 3.56 5.90
C ALA A 377 16.38 4.96 6.57
N PRO A 378 17.30 5.88 6.24
CA PRO A 378 17.36 7.21 6.86
C PRO A 378 16.10 8.04 6.60
N GLU A 379 15.40 7.80 5.49
CA GLU A 379 14.16 8.49 5.11
C GLU A 379 12.97 8.18 6.04
N ARG A 380 13.06 7.13 6.86
CA ARG A 380 12.01 6.72 7.81
C ARG A 380 12.23 7.27 9.22
N VAL A 381 13.27 8.07 9.41
CA VAL A 381 13.56 8.71 10.70
C VAL A 381 12.80 10.01 10.81
N ILE A 382 12.08 10.17 11.92
CA ILE A 382 11.33 11.38 12.23
C ILE A 382 11.86 12.00 13.52
N GLN A 383 11.92 13.34 13.52
CA GLN A 383 12.24 14.10 14.71
C GLN A 383 11.10 14.06 15.72
N THR A 384 11.42 13.64 16.94
CA THR A 384 10.48 13.52 18.05
C THR A 384 11.04 14.19 19.29
N ALA A 385 10.16 14.77 20.10
CA ALA A 385 10.49 15.37 21.38
C ALA A 385 9.54 14.86 22.47
N TRP A 386 10.00 14.88 23.71
CA TRP A 386 9.10 14.68 24.84
C TRP A 386 8.14 15.87 24.94
N ASN A 387 6.91 15.61 25.35
CA ASN A 387 5.96 16.69 25.57
C ASN A 387 6.35 17.47 26.84
N ASP A 388 6.78 18.73 26.68
CA ASP A 388 7.26 19.61 27.77
C ASP A 388 6.20 19.98 28.81
N SER A 389 4.92 19.69 28.53
CA SER A 389 3.79 19.93 29.46
C SER A 389 3.84 19.12 30.77
N GLY A 390 4.93 18.39 31.05
CA GLY A 390 5.16 17.64 32.29
C GLY A 390 6.40 18.02 33.08
N LEU A 391 7.28 18.91 32.60
CA LEU A 391 8.48 19.34 33.36
C LEU A 391 8.21 20.56 34.26
N GLU A 392 7.19 21.38 33.96
CA GLU A 392 6.82 22.57 34.74
C GLU A 392 5.47 22.47 35.49
N ALA A 393 4.76 21.34 35.41
CA ALA A 393 3.46 21.15 36.07
C ALA A 393 3.57 20.52 37.49
N SER A 394 4.60 20.87 38.24
CA SER A 394 4.88 20.30 39.58
C SER A 394 4.06 20.89 40.72
N VAL A 395 2.92 21.57 40.46
CA VAL A 395 2.17 22.19 41.58
C VAL A 395 0.76 21.65 41.79
N ASN A 396 -0.01 21.17 40.80
CA ASN A 396 -1.45 20.93 41.05
C ASN A 396 -2.14 19.77 40.30
N ASN A 397 -1.46 18.72 39.84
CA ASN A 397 -2.19 17.51 39.46
C ASN A 397 -1.38 16.22 39.64
N ASP A 398 -1.89 15.36 40.53
CA ASP A 398 -1.22 14.22 41.16
C ASP A 398 -1.11 12.97 40.25
N SER A 399 -1.17 13.14 38.93
CA SER A 399 -0.97 12.05 37.98
C SER A 399 0.52 11.87 37.71
N LYS A 400 1.25 11.29 38.67
CA LYS A 400 2.64 10.82 38.46
C LYS A 400 2.67 9.90 37.25
N ARG A 401 3.30 10.36 36.16
CA ARG A 401 3.49 9.58 34.93
C ARG A 401 4.51 8.48 35.21
N VAL A 402 4.13 7.23 34.97
CA VAL A 402 4.98 6.06 35.25
C VAL A 402 5.61 5.57 33.95
N PHE A 403 6.93 5.43 33.93
CA PHE A 403 7.66 4.87 32.81
C PHE A 403 8.32 3.53 33.21
N PRO A 404 8.26 2.49 32.35
CA PRO A 404 8.98 1.25 32.61
C PRO A 404 10.48 1.47 32.38
N ALA A 405 11.28 1.38 33.45
CA ALA A 405 12.73 1.49 33.41
C ALA A 405 13.38 0.21 33.98
N ASP A 406 14.49 -0.21 33.38
CA ASP A 406 15.34 -1.27 33.93
C ASP A 406 16.45 -0.59 34.74
N LEU A 407 16.66 -1.00 36.00
CA LEU A 407 17.73 -0.51 36.85
C LEU A 407 18.83 -1.57 36.98
N ALA A 408 20.06 -1.20 36.65
CA ALA A 408 21.23 -2.04 36.90
C ALA A 408 21.94 -1.53 38.16
N VAL A 409 22.05 -2.40 39.17
CA VAL A 409 22.73 -2.09 40.43
C VAL A 409 23.99 -2.94 40.52
N THR A 410 25.14 -2.29 40.66
CA THR A 410 26.43 -2.94 40.87
C THR A 410 26.89 -2.65 42.30
N GLY A 411 27.14 -3.69 43.09
CA GLY A 411 27.55 -3.58 44.48
C GLY A 411 28.58 -4.62 44.86
N LEU A 412 29.27 -4.38 45.97
CA LEU A 412 30.21 -5.34 46.55
C LEU A 412 29.43 -6.38 47.33
N ASP A 413 29.65 -7.65 47.04
CA ASP A 413 28.90 -8.75 47.66
C ASP A 413 29.16 -8.79 49.17
N ARG A 414 28.09 -8.57 49.96
CA ARG A 414 28.13 -8.54 51.43
C ARG A 414 26.88 -9.20 52.00
N PRO A 415 26.97 -9.81 53.20
CA PRO A 415 25.79 -10.28 53.92
C PRO A 415 24.75 -9.15 54.04
N GLU A 416 23.47 -9.49 53.86
CA GLU A 416 22.31 -8.58 53.90
C GLU A 416 22.13 -7.60 52.71
N LEU A 417 23.03 -7.56 51.72
CA LEU A 417 22.91 -6.64 50.57
C LEU A 417 21.55 -6.76 49.84
N MET A 418 21.11 -7.99 49.58
CA MET A 418 19.83 -8.22 48.89
C MET A 418 18.63 -7.73 49.71
N ARG A 419 18.68 -7.87 51.05
CA ARG A 419 17.60 -7.41 51.94
C ARG A 419 17.52 -5.89 51.95
N GLU A 420 18.67 -5.21 52.05
CA GLU A 420 18.78 -3.75 51.97
C GLU A 420 18.25 -3.24 50.62
N LEU A 421 18.59 -3.91 49.50
CA LEU A 421 18.08 -3.56 48.17
C LEU A 421 16.56 -3.74 48.06
N PHE A 422 15.99 -4.79 48.65
CA PHE A 422 14.54 -4.98 48.68
C PHE A 422 13.85 -3.89 49.50
N GLU A 423 14.35 -3.54 50.68
CA GLU A 423 13.78 -2.50 51.56
C GLU A 423 13.80 -1.11 50.92
N ILE A 424 14.78 -0.82 50.06
CA ILE A 424 14.85 0.44 49.30
C ILE A 424 13.88 0.47 48.11
N LEU A 425 13.55 -0.68 47.52
CA LEU A 425 12.76 -0.78 46.28
C LEU A 425 11.27 -1.06 46.51
N THR A 426 10.88 -1.53 47.69
CA THR A 426 9.49 -1.73 48.14
C THR A 426 9.01 -0.57 48.98
#